data_AF-A0A956ZBS7-F1
#
_entry.id   AF-A0A956ZBS7-F1
#
_cell.length_a   1.000
_cell.length_b   1.000
_cell.length_c   1.000
_cell.angle_alpha   90.00
_cell.angle_beta   90.00
_cell.angle_gamma   90.00
#
_symmetry.space_group_name_H-M   'P 1'
#
loop_
_entity.id
_entity.type
_entity.pdbx_description
1 polymer ?
#
loop_
_entity_poly.entity_id
_entity_poly.type
_entity_poly.pdbx_seq_one_letter_code
_entity_poly.pdbx_strand_id
1 'polypeptide(L)'
;MRIITGRLQPAKLALALVLSLSATSCANMGRFAYIMNPEELSKEELQKLPYETTPVYRFMVAVEPGAAPLGEELLEDIDVRFTKFSECFGITDGGKEVSGYLIAVVQGTFTCVYHRGRCNGEYDPDYSLIIVTYKAFNRKGTLPLLEHEWAHAYGILASNHENLDEVQKCTRY
;
A
#
# COMPACT_ATOMS: atom_id res chain seq x y z
N MET A 1 51.35 -45.13 22.82
CA MET A 1 49.93 -44.95 23.18
C MET A 1 49.82 -43.89 24.27
N ARG A 2 49.22 -42.73 23.96
CA ARG A 2 48.58 -41.80 24.92
C ARG A 2 47.72 -40.84 24.11
N ILE A 3 46.43 -41.13 24.02
CA ILE A 3 45.42 -40.23 23.49
C ILE A 3 45.10 -39.25 24.62
N ILE A 4 45.51 -37.99 24.47
CA ILE A 4 45.09 -36.93 25.39
C ILE A 4 43.74 -36.41 24.86
N THR A 5 42.66 -36.97 25.38
CA THR A 5 41.32 -36.40 25.21
C THR A 5 41.24 -35.11 26.01
N GLY A 6 41.42 -33.97 25.33
CA GLY A 6 41.19 -32.65 25.90
C GLY A 6 39.71 -32.42 26.13
N ARG A 7 39.19 -32.81 27.30
CA ARG A 7 37.88 -32.36 27.77
C ARG A 7 37.95 -30.84 27.99
N LEU A 8 37.17 -30.07 27.23
CA LEU A 8 36.96 -28.65 27.53
C LEU A 8 36.33 -28.52 28.92
N GLN A 9 36.95 -27.70 29.76
CA GLN A 9 36.45 -27.39 31.10
C GLN A 9 35.06 -26.74 31.03
N PRO A 10 34.12 -27.08 31.93
CA PRO A 10 32.73 -26.61 31.90
C PRO A 10 32.61 -25.08 31.94
N ALA A 11 33.56 -24.40 32.57
CA ALA A 11 33.63 -22.93 32.60
C ALA A 11 33.84 -22.30 31.21
N LYS A 12 34.58 -22.98 30.30
CA LYS A 12 34.81 -22.51 28.93
C LYS A 12 33.57 -22.73 28.04
N LEU A 13 32.79 -23.77 28.32
CA LEU A 13 31.51 -24.03 27.62
C LEU A 13 30.43 -23.02 28.03
N ALA A 14 30.36 -22.67 29.32
CA ALA A 14 29.41 -21.69 29.83
C ALA A 14 29.68 -20.28 29.27
N LEU A 15 30.95 -19.87 29.19
CA LEU A 15 31.33 -18.58 28.62
C LEU A 15 31.02 -18.49 27.11
N ALA A 16 31.21 -19.59 26.38
CA ALA A 16 30.85 -19.68 24.96
C ALA A 16 29.31 -19.62 24.73
N LEU A 17 28.52 -20.18 25.65
CA LEU A 17 27.06 -20.10 25.60
C LEU A 17 26.53 -18.69 25.91
N VAL A 18 27.14 -17.99 26.88
CA VAL A 18 26.75 -16.61 27.20
C VAL A 18 27.10 -15.66 26.05
N LEU A 19 28.28 -15.84 25.42
CA LEU A 19 28.69 -15.04 24.27
C LEU A 19 27.82 -15.27 23.03
N SER A 20 27.31 -16.49 22.81
CA SER A 20 26.40 -16.78 21.69
C SER A 20 24.97 -16.25 21.92
N LEU A 21 24.51 -16.19 23.17
CA LEU A 21 23.23 -15.56 23.53
C LEU A 21 23.25 -14.03 23.40
N SER A 22 24.40 -13.38 23.61
CA SER A 22 24.53 -11.94 23.36
C SER A 22 24.63 -11.58 21.87
N ALA A 23 25.10 -12.49 21.01
CA ALA A 23 25.15 -12.27 19.56
C ALA A 23 23.78 -12.43 18.88
N THR A 24 22.89 -13.26 19.43
CA THR A 24 21.51 -13.40 18.92
C THR A 24 20.57 -12.29 19.42
N SER A 25 20.92 -11.59 20.50
CA SER A 25 20.17 -10.41 20.97
C SER A 25 20.30 -9.20 20.03
N CYS A 26 21.39 -9.09 19.25
CA CYS A 26 21.55 -8.03 18.26
C CYS A 26 20.98 -8.40 16.88
N ALA A 27 20.70 -9.68 16.61
CA ALA A 27 20.11 -10.12 15.34
C ALA A 27 18.62 -9.73 15.21
N ASN A 28 17.94 -9.43 16.32
CA ASN A 28 16.53 -9.00 16.32
C ASN A 28 16.33 -7.47 16.36
N MET A 29 17.36 -6.66 16.64
CA MET A 29 17.24 -5.19 16.54
C MET A 29 17.16 -4.69 15.09
N GLY A 30 17.59 -5.51 14.11
CA GLY A 30 17.44 -5.20 12.69
C GLY A 30 15.99 -5.25 12.17
N ARG A 31 15.06 -5.88 12.91
CA ARG A 31 13.64 -5.97 12.52
C ARG A 31 12.78 -4.79 12.99
N PHE A 32 13.26 -3.98 13.94
CA PHE A 32 12.53 -2.83 14.46
C PHE A 32 12.97 -1.49 13.85
N ALA A 33 14.07 -1.46 13.09
CA ALA A 33 14.66 -0.24 12.53
C ALA A 33 13.93 0.35 11.31
N TYR A 34 12.79 -0.21 10.89
CA TYR A 34 11.99 0.34 9.80
C TYR A 34 10.48 0.28 10.10
N ILE A 35 10.09 0.58 11.34
CA ILE A 35 8.74 1.12 11.56
C ILE A 35 8.81 2.59 11.12
N MET A 36 8.81 2.83 9.81
CA MET A 36 8.59 4.19 9.30
C MET A 36 7.23 4.62 9.82
N ASN A 37 7.21 5.67 10.65
CA ASN A 37 5.96 6.32 11.01
C ASN A 37 5.25 6.71 9.71
N PRO A 38 3.92 6.49 9.63
CA PRO A 38 3.17 6.97 8.48
C PRO A 38 3.40 8.47 8.31
N GLU A 39 3.53 8.90 7.07
CA GLU A 39 3.62 10.31 6.76
C GLU A 39 2.28 10.99 7.05
N GLU A 40 2.32 12.22 7.55
CA GLU A 40 1.14 13.07 7.63
C GLU A 40 0.99 13.80 6.30
N LEU A 41 0.00 13.39 5.51
CA LEU A 41 -0.33 14.07 4.26
C LEU A 41 -1.37 15.16 4.53
N SER A 42 -1.13 16.37 4.03
CA SER A 42 -2.19 17.38 3.96
C SER A 42 -3.04 17.14 2.73
N LYS A 43 -4.32 16.85 2.95
CA LYS A 43 -5.31 16.64 1.88
C LYS A 43 -5.50 17.89 1.03
N GLU A 44 -5.45 19.07 1.66
CA GLU A 44 -5.50 20.35 0.98
C GLU A 44 -4.30 20.58 0.05
N GLU A 45 -3.11 20.13 0.43
CA GLU A 45 -1.92 20.19 -0.43
C GLU A 45 -1.99 19.17 -1.56
N LEU A 46 -2.51 17.96 -1.31
CA LEU A 46 -2.74 16.95 -2.35
C LEU A 46 -3.69 17.47 -3.45
N GLN A 47 -4.76 18.20 -3.09
CA GLN A 47 -5.68 18.81 -4.05
C GLN A 47 -5.04 19.87 -4.94
N LYS A 48 -3.93 20.48 -4.51
CA LYS A 48 -3.22 21.51 -5.26
C LYS A 48 -2.16 20.94 -6.19
N LEU A 49 -1.91 19.63 -6.13
CA LEU A 49 -0.93 19.00 -7.01
C LEU A 49 -1.36 19.15 -8.48
N PRO A 50 -0.42 19.42 -9.40
CA PRO A 50 -0.72 19.36 -10.82
C PRO A 50 -1.11 17.92 -11.18
N TYR A 51 -2.15 17.79 -11.99
CA TYR A 51 -2.66 16.50 -12.42
C TYR A 51 -2.61 16.37 -13.94
N GLU A 52 -2.48 15.12 -14.39
CA GLU A 52 -2.72 14.71 -15.77
C GLU A 52 -4.03 13.92 -15.83
N THR A 53 -4.59 13.76 -17.03
CA THR A 53 -5.82 12.98 -17.20
C THR A 53 -5.54 11.69 -17.92
N THR A 54 -6.13 10.58 -17.47
CA THR A 54 -6.05 9.32 -18.20
C THR A 54 -6.67 9.42 -19.60
N PRO A 55 -6.16 8.69 -20.61
CA PRO A 55 -6.59 8.87 -22.00
C PRO A 55 -8.03 8.43 -22.29
N VAL A 56 -8.54 7.38 -21.63
CA VAL A 56 -9.84 6.76 -21.88
C VAL A 56 -10.92 7.35 -20.98
N TYR A 57 -10.75 7.22 -19.66
CA TYR A 57 -11.79 7.62 -18.70
C TYR A 57 -11.63 9.06 -18.17
N ARG A 58 -10.56 9.75 -18.56
CA ARG A 58 -10.27 11.15 -18.18
C ARG A 58 -10.15 11.37 -16.67
N PHE A 59 -9.74 10.36 -15.92
CA PHE A 59 -9.53 10.51 -14.49
C PHE A 59 -8.38 11.45 -14.20
N MET A 60 -8.55 12.33 -13.21
CA MET A 60 -7.49 13.24 -12.77
C MET A 60 -6.51 12.46 -11.90
N VAL A 61 -5.23 12.47 -12.28
CA VAL A 61 -4.16 11.75 -11.59
C VAL A 61 -3.04 12.72 -11.25
N ALA A 62 -2.79 12.90 -9.96
CA ALA A 62 -1.65 13.64 -9.45
C ALA A 62 -0.65 12.66 -8.82
N VAL A 63 0.63 12.89 -9.06
CA VAL A 63 1.71 12.09 -8.46
C VAL A 63 2.54 13.01 -7.59
N GLU A 64 2.67 12.65 -6.31
CA GLU A 64 3.55 13.34 -5.39
C GLU A 64 5.01 13.27 -5.88
N PRO A 65 5.79 14.36 -5.77
CA PRO A 65 7.19 14.37 -6.17
C PRO A 65 7.99 13.20 -5.57
N GLY A 66 8.53 12.33 -6.42
CA GLY A 66 9.32 11.17 -6.00
C GLY A 66 8.52 9.92 -5.62
N ALA A 67 7.18 9.95 -5.68
CA ALA A 67 6.34 8.78 -5.45
C ALA A 67 6.42 7.75 -6.58
N ALA A 68 6.32 8.23 -7.83
CA ALA A 68 6.35 7.43 -9.04
C ALA A 68 6.97 8.24 -10.20
N PRO A 69 7.53 7.59 -11.23
CA PRO A 69 7.68 8.25 -12.51
C PRO A 69 6.27 8.56 -13.06
N LEU A 70 5.92 9.84 -13.15
CA LEU A 70 4.73 10.28 -13.87
C LEU A 70 4.99 10.10 -15.37
N GLY A 71 4.05 9.48 -16.08
CA GLY A 71 4.16 9.22 -17.51
C GLY A 71 2.98 8.42 -18.07
N GLU A 72 2.91 8.35 -19.39
CA GLU A 72 1.81 7.72 -20.14
C GLU A 72 1.51 6.29 -19.64
N GLU A 73 2.53 5.50 -19.29
CA GLU A 73 2.37 4.13 -18.79
C GLU A 73 1.51 4.04 -17.52
N LEU A 74 1.67 4.97 -16.57
CA LEU A 74 0.86 4.99 -15.34
C LEU A 74 -0.60 5.31 -15.66
N LEU A 75 -0.82 6.32 -16.51
CA LEU A 75 -2.15 6.77 -16.88
C LEU A 75 -2.92 5.68 -17.66
N GLU A 76 -2.23 4.99 -18.57
CA GLU A 76 -2.79 3.85 -19.30
C GLU A 76 -3.08 2.66 -18.37
N ASP A 77 -2.19 2.34 -17.41
CA ASP A 77 -2.43 1.25 -16.44
C ASP A 77 -3.68 1.53 -15.59
N ILE A 78 -3.91 2.79 -15.20
CA ILE A 78 -5.13 3.18 -14.47
C ILE A 78 -6.39 2.89 -15.31
N ASP A 79 -6.40 3.28 -16.59
CA ASP A 79 -7.55 3.00 -17.47
C ASP A 79 -7.77 1.50 -17.70
N VAL A 80 -6.69 0.74 -17.87
CA VAL A 80 -6.76 -0.72 -18.04
C VAL A 80 -7.34 -1.38 -16.79
N ARG A 81 -6.93 -0.93 -15.60
CA ARG A 81 -7.47 -1.41 -14.33
C ARG A 81 -8.92 -1.06 -14.16
N PHE A 82 -9.30 0.18 -14.45
CA PHE A 82 -10.68 0.60 -14.34
C PHE A 82 -11.60 -0.17 -15.31
N THR A 83 -11.11 -0.48 -16.51
CA THR A 83 -11.84 -1.34 -17.46
C THR A 83 -12.12 -2.72 -16.87
N LYS A 84 -11.10 -3.37 -16.28
CA LYS A 84 -11.28 -4.69 -15.65
C LYS A 84 -12.20 -4.64 -14.43
N PHE A 85 -12.06 -3.59 -13.62
CA PHE A 85 -12.94 -3.33 -12.48
C PHE A 85 -14.40 -3.17 -12.93
N SER A 86 -14.64 -2.31 -13.93
CA SER A 86 -15.99 -2.02 -14.42
C SER A 86 -16.64 -3.23 -15.08
N GLU A 87 -15.88 -3.98 -15.88
CA GLU A 87 -16.33 -5.27 -16.45
C GLU A 87 -16.75 -6.25 -15.37
N CYS A 88 -15.99 -6.35 -14.29
CA CYS A 88 -16.27 -7.30 -13.22
C CYS A 88 -17.57 -6.98 -12.46
N PHE A 89 -17.79 -5.69 -12.17
CA PHE A 89 -18.98 -5.24 -11.43
C PHE A 89 -20.16 -4.83 -12.32
N GLY A 90 -20.02 -4.93 -13.65
CA GLY A 90 -21.07 -4.52 -14.59
C GLY A 90 -21.34 -3.01 -14.60
N ILE A 91 -20.32 -2.20 -14.31
CA ILE A 91 -20.41 -0.74 -14.32
C ILE A 91 -20.34 -0.26 -15.77
N THR A 92 -21.34 0.53 -16.19
CA THR A 92 -21.48 1.00 -17.59
C THR A 92 -21.56 2.52 -17.74
N ASP A 93 -21.30 3.25 -16.65
CA ASP A 93 -21.43 4.71 -16.59
C ASP A 93 -20.19 5.47 -17.14
N GLY A 94 -19.17 4.74 -17.61
CA GLY A 94 -17.94 5.32 -18.11
C GLY A 94 -17.06 5.95 -17.02
N GLY A 95 -17.13 5.49 -15.77
CA GLY A 95 -16.28 6.01 -14.70
C GLY A 95 -16.85 7.25 -14.00
N LYS A 96 -18.11 7.58 -14.24
CA LYS A 96 -18.72 8.85 -13.81
C LYS A 96 -18.61 9.06 -12.30
N GLU A 97 -18.89 8.05 -11.49
CA GLU A 97 -18.84 8.17 -10.02
C GLU A 97 -17.44 8.52 -9.48
N VAL A 98 -16.37 8.14 -10.18
CA VAL A 98 -14.99 8.39 -9.74
C VAL A 98 -14.31 9.53 -10.50
N SER A 99 -14.88 9.99 -11.62
CA SER A 99 -14.34 11.07 -12.45
C SER A 99 -14.18 12.42 -11.75
N GLY A 100 -14.99 12.68 -10.71
CA GLY A 100 -14.92 13.91 -9.92
C GLY A 100 -13.78 13.93 -8.88
N TYR A 101 -13.09 12.81 -8.71
CA TYR A 101 -12.05 12.65 -7.69
C TYR A 101 -10.67 12.84 -8.30
N LEU A 102 -9.78 13.48 -7.54
CA LEU A 102 -8.35 13.47 -7.84
C LEU A 102 -7.72 12.20 -7.27
N ILE A 103 -7.15 11.37 -8.14
CA ILE A 103 -6.36 10.20 -7.76
C ILE A 103 -4.95 10.68 -7.41
N ALA A 104 -4.65 10.75 -6.12
CA ALA A 104 -3.34 11.15 -5.61
C ALA A 104 -2.45 9.92 -5.35
N VAL A 105 -1.37 9.79 -6.12
CA VAL A 105 -0.39 8.72 -5.98
C VAL A 105 0.77 9.21 -5.12
N VAL A 106 0.97 8.58 -3.95
CA VAL A 106 1.91 9.03 -2.91
C VAL A 106 3.02 8.01 -2.64
N GLN A 107 4.15 8.47 -2.08
CA GLN A 107 5.37 7.68 -1.99
C GLN A 107 5.29 6.57 -0.90
N GLY A 108 4.62 6.86 0.21
CA GLY A 108 4.67 6.07 1.42
C GLY A 108 3.31 5.92 2.10
N THR A 109 3.26 5.04 3.10
CA THR A 109 2.06 4.88 3.92
C THR A 109 1.79 6.16 4.70
N PHE A 110 0.52 6.53 4.79
CA PHE A 110 0.10 7.78 5.40
C PHE A 110 -0.93 7.56 6.50
N THR A 111 -1.15 8.59 7.32
CA THR A 111 -2.18 8.56 8.34
C THR A 111 -3.53 8.88 7.72
N CYS A 112 -4.52 8.01 7.94
CA CYS A 112 -5.88 8.18 7.41
C CYS A 112 -6.90 8.43 8.54
N VAL A 113 -7.95 9.19 8.21
CA VAL A 113 -8.96 9.64 9.17
C VAL A 113 -9.86 8.48 9.59
N TYR A 114 -10.30 7.68 8.62
CA TYR A 114 -11.27 6.59 8.83
C TYR A 114 -10.75 5.45 9.71
N HIS A 115 -9.49 5.04 9.52
CA HIS A 115 -8.90 3.93 10.30
C HIS A 115 -8.08 4.37 11.51
N ARG A 116 -7.99 5.69 11.78
CA ARG A 116 -7.17 6.28 12.87
C ARG A 116 -5.78 5.63 12.95
N GLY A 117 -5.15 5.47 11.81
CA GLY A 117 -3.97 4.61 11.69
C GLY A 117 -3.29 4.73 10.34
N ARG A 118 -2.52 3.69 10.01
CA ARG A 118 -1.67 3.63 8.82
C ARG A 118 -2.44 3.08 7.63
N CYS A 119 -2.59 3.89 6.59
CA CYS A 119 -3.23 3.53 5.33
C CYS A 119 -2.22 3.43 4.17
N ASN A 120 -2.64 2.65 3.17
CA ASN A 120 -2.01 2.61 1.85
C ASN A 120 -2.95 3.09 0.73
N GLY A 121 -4.21 3.34 1.09
CA GLY A 121 -5.35 3.69 0.27
C GLY A 121 -6.36 4.45 1.15
N GLU A 122 -6.97 5.50 0.62
CA GLU A 122 -8.09 6.21 1.26
C GLU A 122 -8.96 6.86 0.18
N TYR A 123 -10.20 6.42 0.07
CA TYR A 123 -11.29 7.16 -0.54
C TYR A 123 -11.81 8.23 0.44
N ASP A 124 -11.68 9.50 0.07
CA ASP A 124 -12.14 10.63 0.87
C ASP A 124 -13.14 11.50 0.07
N PRO A 125 -14.46 11.35 0.32
CA PRO A 125 -15.48 12.15 -0.34
C PRO A 125 -15.47 13.62 0.08
N ASP A 126 -15.06 13.95 1.31
CA ASP A 126 -15.07 15.33 1.82
C ASP A 126 -14.03 16.19 1.11
N TYR A 127 -12.92 15.58 0.71
CA TYR A 127 -11.85 16.22 -0.06
C TYR A 127 -11.88 15.86 -1.55
N SER A 128 -12.83 15.06 -2.03
CA SER A 128 -12.85 14.57 -3.41
C SER A 128 -11.51 13.94 -3.83
N LEU A 129 -10.92 13.13 -2.94
CA LEU A 129 -9.63 12.47 -3.14
C LEU A 129 -9.79 10.95 -3.17
N ILE A 130 -8.98 10.32 -4.02
CA ILE A 130 -8.64 8.90 -3.91
C ILE A 130 -7.12 8.85 -3.73
N ILE A 131 -6.66 8.56 -2.52
CA ILE A 131 -5.22 8.55 -2.21
C ILE A 131 -4.74 7.11 -2.25
N VAL A 132 -3.69 6.81 -3.01
CA VAL A 132 -3.11 5.48 -3.09
C VAL A 132 -1.59 5.54 -3.08
N THR A 133 -0.94 4.62 -2.37
CA THR A 133 0.53 4.54 -2.39
C THR A 133 1.02 3.87 -3.66
N TYR A 134 2.06 4.42 -4.30
CA TYR A 134 2.61 3.82 -5.54
C TYR A 134 3.11 2.39 -5.35
N LYS A 135 3.66 2.08 -4.16
CA LYS A 135 4.10 0.71 -3.83
C LYS A 135 2.94 -0.28 -3.79
N ALA A 136 1.75 0.17 -3.39
CA ALA A 136 0.58 -0.69 -3.37
C ALA A 136 -0.15 -0.71 -4.71
N PHE A 137 -0.09 0.37 -5.48
CA PHE A 137 -0.56 0.45 -6.86
C PHE A 137 0.01 -0.72 -7.70
N ASN A 138 1.31 -0.99 -7.59
CA ASN A 138 1.99 -2.05 -8.38
C ASN A 138 2.05 -3.44 -7.72
N ARG A 139 1.41 -3.64 -6.57
CA ARG A 139 1.53 -4.91 -5.83
C ARG A 139 0.62 -5.98 -6.43
N LYS A 140 1.20 -7.00 -7.05
CA LYS A 140 0.48 -8.24 -7.42
C LYS A 140 0.01 -8.96 -6.14
N GLY A 141 -1.27 -9.32 -6.05
CA GLY A 141 -1.84 -10.10 -4.94
C GLY A 141 -3.07 -9.50 -4.26
N THR A 142 -3.22 -9.80 -2.96
CA THR A 142 -4.51 -9.98 -2.25
C THR A 142 -5.46 -8.79 -2.18
N LEU A 143 -5.02 -7.57 -2.50
CA LEU A 143 -5.90 -6.40 -2.55
C LEU A 143 -5.32 -5.32 -3.49
N PRO A 144 -5.80 -5.21 -4.72
CA PRO A 144 -5.43 -4.11 -5.60
C PRO A 144 -6.13 -2.85 -5.09
N LEU A 145 -5.35 -1.90 -4.56
CA LEU A 145 -5.88 -0.84 -3.69
C LEU A 145 -6.69 0.21 -4.44
N LEU A 146 -6.34 0.54 -5.68
CA LEU A 146 -7.10 1.55 -6.40
C LEU A 146 -8.53 1.05 -6.69
N GLU A 147 -8.64 -0.22 -7.02
CA GLU A 147 -9.90 -0.94 -7.20
C GLU A 147 -10.68 -1.07 -5.89
N HIS A 148 -9.98 -1.20 -4.75
CA HIS A 148 -10.61 -1.14 -3.43
C HIS A 148 -11.22 0.23 -3.16
N GLU A 149 -10.47 1.32 -3.41
CA GLU A 149 -11.00 2.68 -3.22
C GLU A 149 -12.12 3.01 -4.22
N TRP A 150 -12.06 2.52 -5.46
CA TRP A 150 -13.18 2.62 -6.39
C TRP A 150 -14.40 1.86 -5.89
N ALA A 151 -14.24 0.67 -5.31
CA ALA A 151 -15.37 -0.06 -4.74
C ALA A 151 -16.06 0.72 -3.61
N HIS A 152 -15.31 1.49 -2.81
CA HIS A 152 -15.90 2.43 -1.86
C HIS A 152 -16.65 3.57 -2.56
N ALA A 153 -16.04 4.20 -3.56
CA ALA A 153 -16.66 5.30 -4.31
C ALA A 153 -17.97 4.91 -5.00
N TYR A 154 -18.04 3.69 -5.55
CA TYR A 154 -19.27 3.16 -6.16
C TYR A 154 -20.29 2.61 -5.15
N GLY A 155 -19.98 2.63 -3.84
CA GLY A 155 -20.83 2.05 -2.79
C GLY A 155 -20.93 0.53 -2.85
N ILE A 156 -20.05 -0.14 -3.60
CA ILE A 156 -19.99 -1.60 -3.72
C ILE A 156 -19.38 -2.19 -2.45
N LEU A 157 -18.33 -1.56 -1.91
CA LEU A 157 -17.66 -1.99 -0.69
C LEU A 157 -18.23 -1.24 0.52
N ALA A 158 -18.78 -2.00 1.46
CA ALA A 158 -19.29 -1.45 2.71
C ALA A 158 -18.15 -0.78 3.51
N SER A 159 -18.48 0.31 4.21
CA SER A 159 -17.51 1.09 5.01
C SER A 159 -16.93 0.31 6.20
N ASN A 160 -17.60 -0.75 6.63
CA ASN A 160 -17.12 -1.69 7.65
C ASN A 160 -16.35 -2.88 7.06
N HIS A 161 -16.13 -2.90 5.74
CA HIS A 161 -15.44 -3.94 4.99
C HIS A 161 -16.07 -5.35 5.10
N GLU A 162 -17.35 -5.47 5.47
CA GLU A 162 -17.99 -6.77 5.68
C GLU A 162 -18.07 -7.65 4.43
N ASN A 163 -18.10 -7.03 3.24
CA ASN A 163 -18.14 -7.70 1.94
C ASN A 163 -16.82 -7.61 1.16
N LEU A 164 -15.70 -7.37 1.84
CA LEU A 164 -14.36 -7.27 1.22
C LEU A 164 -14.01 -8.51 0.38
N ASP A 165 -14.42 -9.70 0.82
CA ASP A 165 -14.15 -10.95 0.10
C ASP A 165 -14.83 -11.00 -1.29
N GLU A 166 -15.99 -10.38 -1.44
CA GLU A 166 -16.69 -10.29 -2.73
C GLU A 166 -15.93 -9.37 -3.68
N VAL A 167 -15.49 -8.23 -3.16
CA VAL A 167 -14.66 -7.29 -3.92
C VAL A 167 -13.37 -7.94 -4.36
N GLN A 168 -12.68 -8.63 -3.45
CA GLN A 168 -11.45 -9.36 -3.77
C GLN A 168 -11.66 -10.46 -4.81
N LYS A 169 -12.76 -11.21 -4.76
CA LYS A 169 -13.05 -12.25 -5.77
C LYS A 169 -13.17 -11.64 -7.16
N CYS A 170 -13.73 -10.43 -7.25
CA CYS A 170 -13.90 -9.73 -8.52
C CYS A 170 -12.57 -9.15 -9.04
N THR A 171 -11.82 -8.48 -8.17
CA THR A 171 -10.71 -7.61 -8.59
C THR A 171 -9.34 -8.28 -8.56
N ARG A 172 -9.24 -9.54 -8.11
CA ARG A 172 -7.95 -10.25 -8.01
C ARG A 172 -7.23 -10.37 -9.36
N TYR A 173 -5.96 -9.95 -9.35
CA TYR A 173 -4.94 -10.20 -10.38
C TYR A 173 -3.99 -11.33 -9.96
#